data_AF-A0A376FC42-F1
#
_entry.id   AF-A0A376FC42-F1
#
_cell.length_a   1.000
_cell.length_b   1.000
_cell.length_c   1.000
_cell.angle_alpha   90.00
_cell.angle_beta   90.00
_cell.angle_gamma   90.00
#
_symmetry.space_group_name_H-M   'P 1'
#
loop_
_entity.id
_entity.type
_entity.pdbx_description
1 polymer ?
#
loop_
_entity_poly.entity_id
_entity_poly.type
_entity_poly.pdbx_seq_one_letter_code
_entity_poly.pdbx_strand_id
1 'polypeptide(L)'
;MFGTPMPGFMPPTKSVRDALIDLQAHQLGMISGIRAIIAAMLQSFNPEQLEEQAKQNGMTSRLALPGSRKAALWDYFVRSYGETAGEIEDDFHTLFGEAFLHAYDMEVNQYKDSQSGSEDK
;
A
#
# COMPACT_ATOMS: atom_id res chain seq x y z
N MET A 1 -7.86 28.70 -37.34
CA MET A 1 -8.83 27.61 -37.59
C MET A 1 -8.10 26.33 -37.26
N PHE A 2 -8.34 25.77 -36.06
CA PHE A 2 -7.68 24.53 -35.64
C PHE A 2 -8.19 23.37 -36.51
N GLY A 3 -7.27 22.52 -36.95
CA GLY A 3 -7.45 21.58 -38.06
C GLY A 3 -8.69 20.68 -37.95
N THR A 4 -9.19 20.28 -39.11
CA THR A 4 -10.28 19.33 -39.30
C THR A 4 -10.09 18.12 -38.38
N PRO A 5 -11.13 17.67 -37.64
CA PRO A 5 -11.03 16.50 -36.78
C PRO A 5 -10.48 15.30 -37.57
N MET A 6 -9.32 14.81 -37.16
CA MET A 6 -8.70 13.62 -37.75
C MET A 6 -9.38 12.39 -37.15
N PRO A 7 -9.94 11.48 -37.96
CA PRO A 7 -10.51 10.24 -37.45
C PRO A 7 -9.48 9.48 -36.61
N GLY A 8 -9.88 9.03 -35.42
CA GLY A 8 -9.00 8.31 -34.47
C GLY A 8 -8.23 9.20 -33.48
N PHE A 9 -8.31 10.54 -33.60
CA PHE A 9 -7.69 11.47 -32.68
C PHE A 9 -8.72 12.25 -31.87
N MET A 10 -8.42 12.44 -30.59
CA MET A 10 -9.22 13.25 -29.69
C MET A 10 -8.98 14.75 -29.95
N PRO A 11 -10.00 15.62 -29.82
CA PRO A 11 -9.82 17.07 -29.92
C PRO A 11 -8.80 17.59 -28.90
N PRO A 12 -7.96 18.57 -29.26
CA PRO A 12 -6.81 18.98 -28.45
C PRO A 12 -7.18 19.44 -27.05
N THR A 13 -8.30 20.14 -26.89
CA THR A 13 -8.79 20.59 -25.57
C THR A 13 -9.13 19.42 -24.66
N LYS A 14 -9.80 18.40 -25.21
CA LYS A 14 -10.14 17.18 -24.47
C LYS A 14 -8.87 16.39 -24.14
N SER A 15 -7.94 16.25 -25.08
CA SER A 15 -6.68 15.55 -24.84
C SER A 15 -5.84 16.16 -23.72
N VAL A 16 -5.74 17.50 -23.67
CA VAL A 16 -5.01 18.19 -22.60
C VAL A 16 -5.73 18.02 -21.25
N ARG A 17 -7.05 18.10 -21.22
CA ARG A 17 -7.83 17.88 -20.00
C ARG A 17 -7.63 16.46 -19.46
N ASP A 18 -7.79 15.45 -20.31
CA ASP A 18 -7.64 14.03 -19.95
C ASP A 18 -6.23 13.77 -19.40
N ALA A 19 -5.20 14.33 -20.04
CA ALA A 19 -3.82 14.22 -19.55
C ALA A 19 -3.62 14.86 -18.16
N LEU A 20 -4.25 16.01 -17.88
CA LEU A 20 -4.17 16.64 -16.56
C LEU A 20 -4.91 15.82 -15.48
N ILE A 21 -6.06 15.25 -15.82
CA ILE A 21 -6.81 14.36 -14.93
C ILE A 21 -5.98 13.13 -14.61
N ASP A 22 -5.35 12.50 -15.61
CA ASP A 22 -4.49 11.34 -15.43
C ASP A 22 -3.28 11.65 -14.53
N LEU A 23 -2.62 12.79 -14.74
CA LEU A 23 -1.50 13.22 -13.91
C LEU A 23 -1.92 13.46 -12.46
N GLN A 24 -3.07 14.10 -12.23
CA GLN A 24 -3.56 14.35 -10.89
C GLN A 24 -4.01 13.07 -10.19
N ALA A 25 -4.71 12.18 -10.90
CA ALA A 25 -5.07 10.86 -10.40
C ALA A 25 -3.82 10.07 -9.98
N HIS A 26 -2.80 10.07 -10.82
CA HIS A 26 -1.53 9.40 -10.53
C HIS A 26 -0.87 9.95 -9.27
N GLN A 27 -0.81 11.28 -9.09
CA GLN A 27 -0.23 11.89 -7.89
C GLN A 27 -0.99 11.51 -6.61
N LEU A 28 -2.32 11.53 -6.66
CA LEU A 28 -3.14 11.11 -5.51
C LEU A 28 -2.95 9.62 -5.21
N GLY A 29 -2.98 8.78 -6.25
CA GLY A 29 -2.68 7.35 -6.14
C GLY A 29 -1.33 7.09 -5.49
N MET A 30 -0.27 7.80 -5.90
CA MET A 30 1.06 7.68 -5.31
C MET A 30 1.05 8.01 -3.81
N ILE A 31 0.38 9.09 -3.41
CA ILE A 31 0.28 9.50 -2.00
C ILE A 31 -0.49 8.44 -1.18
N SER A 32 -1.61 7.95 -1.72
CA SER A 32 -2.44 6.92 -1.07
C SER A 32 -1.67 5.61 -0.92
N GLY A 33 -1.00 5.16 -2.00
CA GLY A 33 -0.16 3.97 -2.00
C GLY A 33 0.98 4.05 -0.98
N ILE A 34 1.70 5.18 -0.91
CA ILE A 34 2.77 5.37 0.09
C ILE A 34 2.21 5.33 1.52
N ARG A 35 1.05 5.95 1.78
CA ARG A 35 0.40 5.87 3.09
C ARG A 35 0.04 4.43 3.46
N ALA A 36 -0.45 3.64 2.50
CA ALA A 36 -0.78 2.24 2.71
C ALA A 36 0.45 1.38 3.02
N ILE A 37 1.57 1.60 2.31
CA ILE A 37 2.86 0.96 2.64
C ILE A 37 3.26 1.26 4.08
N ILE A 38 3.26 2.53 4.48
CA ILE A 38 3.65 2.92 5.84
C ILE A 38 2.74 2.27 6.89
N ALA A 39 1.43 2.24 6.63
CA ALA A 39 0.48 1.58 7.51
C ALA A 39 0.75 0.07 7.61
N ALA A 40 1.03 -0.60 6.49
CA ALA A 40 1.36 -2.04 6.46
C ALA A 40 2.66 -2.34 7.22
N MET A 41 3.69 -1.51 7.07
CA MET A 41 4.94 -1.61 7.86
C MET A 41 4.71 -1.43 9.35
N LEU A 42 3.91 -0.44 9.75
CA LEU A 42 3.57 -0.26 11.18
C LEU A 42 2.79 -1.46 11.72
N GLN A 43 1.90 -2.03 10.89
CA GLN A 43 1.11 -3.19 11.26
C GLN A 43 1.97 -4.45 11.42
N SER A 44 3.02 -4.65 10.61
CA SER A 44 3.93 -5.79 10.77
C SER A 44 4.71 -5.76 12.09
N PHE A 45 4.86 -4.58 12.70
CA PHE A 45 5.46 -4.41 14.04
C PHE A 45 4.43 -4.34 15.18
N ASN A 46 3.16 -4.66 14.91
CA ASN A 46 2.13 -4.65 15.95
C ASN A 46 2.45 -5.70 17.03
N PRO A 47 2.67 -5.29 18.30
CA PRO A 47 3.10 -6.19 19.36
C PRO A 47 2.06 -7.26 19.71
N GLU A 48 0.77 -6.96 19.57
CA GLU A 48 -0.31 -7.93 19.84
C GLU A 48 -0.33 -9.05 18.79
N GLN A 49 -0.16 -8.68 17.51
CA GLN A 49 -0.08 -9.65 16.43
C GLN A 49 1.18 -10.51 16.52
N LEU A 50 2.33 -9.89 16.82
CA LEU A 50 3.57 -10.63 17.00
C LEU A 50 3.50 -11.59 18.19
N GLU A 51 2.85 -11.19 19.29
CA GLU A 51 2.61 -12.07 20.42
C GLU A 51 1.70 -13.24 20.05
N GLU A 52 0.65 -12.99 19.26
CA GLU A 52 -0.25 -14.04 18.78
C GLU A 52 0.46 -15.03 17.85
N GLN A 53 1.25 -14.54 16.90
CA GLN A 53 2.05 -15.39 16.02
C GLN A 53 3.10 -16.20 16.81
N ALA A 54 3.75 -15.59 17.82
CA ALA A 54 4.68 -16.30 18.70
C ALA A 54 3.98 -17.43 19.50
N LYS A 55 2.72 -17.24 19.89
CA LYS A 55 1.89 -18.31 20.51
C LYS A 55 1.58 -19.42 19.52
N GLN A 56 1.18 -19.06 18.30
CA GLN A 56 0.87 -20.04 17.23
C GLN A 56 2.11 -20.86 16.85
N ASN A 57 3.29 -20.24 16.84
CA ASN A 57 4.58 -20.88 16.58
C ASN A 57 5.13 -21.69 17.77
N GLY A 58 4.38 -21.81 18.88
CA GLY A 58 4.79 -22.59 20.05
C GLY A 58 5.92 -21.98 20.88
N MET A 59 6.33 -20.74 20.56
CA MET A 59 7.45 -20.04 21.19
C MET A 59 7.12 -19.57 22.61
N THR A 60 5.83 -19.43 22.93
CA THR A 60 5.36 -19.08 24.27
C THR A 60 4.45 -20.16 24.84
N SER A 61 4.91 -20.83 25.91
CA SER A 61 4.08 -21.76 26.66
C SER A 61 3.13 -21.00 27.59
N ARG A 62 1.85 -21.42 27.66
CA ARG A 62 0.89 -20.90 28.65
C ARG A 62 1.34 -21.13 30.10
N LEU A 63 2.27 -22.05 30.33
CA LEU A 63 2.80 -22.44 31.64
C LEU A 63 4.14 -21.75 31.98
N ALA A 64 4.66 -20.88 31.10
CA ALA A 64 5.94 -20.20 31.31
C ALA A 64 5.84 -19.10 32.38
N LEU A 65 6.90 -18.94 33.18
CA LEU A 65 7.02 -17.81 34.11
C LEU A 65 7.00 -16.47 33.33
N PRO A 66 6.47 -15.37 33.90
CA PRO A 66 6.37 -14.09 33.20
C PRO A 66 7.70 -13.57 32.62
N GLY A 67 8.82 -13.84 33.32
CA GLY A 67 10.16 -13.47 32.85
C GLY A 67 10.62 -14.26 31.61
N SER A 68 10.40 -15.57 31.59
CA SER A 68 10.76 -16.41 30.44
C SER A 68 9.88 -16.14 29.22
N ARG A 69 8.62 -15.76 29.42
CA ARG A 69 7.71 -15.39 28.33
C ARG A 69 8.16 -14.11 27.63
N LYS A 70 8.56 -13.08 28.38
CA LYS A 70 9.06 -11.82 27.80
C LYS A 70 10.35 -12.04 27.00
N ALA A 71 11.28 -12.86 27.52
CA ALA A 71 12.49 -13.23 26.79
C ALA A 71 12.17 -13.95 25.48
N ALA A 72 11.28 -14.95 25.50
CA ALA A 72 10.88 -15.65 24.29
C ALA A 72 10.19 -14.76 23.25
N LEU A 73 9.39 -13.77 23.68
CA LEU A 73 8.78 -12.79 22.78
C LEU A 73 9.81 -11.84 22.17
N TRP A 74 10.84 -11.46 22.93
CA TRP A 74 11.95 -10.67 22.40
C TRP A 74 12.75 -11.46 21.35
N ASP A 75 13.08 -12.73 21.64
CA ASP A 75 13.78 -13.59 20.69
C ASP A 75 12.96 -13.80 19.41
N TYR A 76 11.65 -13.95 19.54
CA TYR A 76 10.73 -14.01 18.40
C TYR A 76 10.76 -12.71 17.59
N PHE A 77 10.66 -11.55 18.25
CA PHE A 77 10.73 -10.25 17.60
C PHE A 77 12.04 -10.07 16.80
N VAL A 78 13.20 -10.38 17.40
CA VAL A 78 14.51 -10.24 16.72
C VAL A 78 14.57 -11.12 15.48
N ARG A 79 14.05 -12.34 15.56
CA ARG A 79 13.96 -13.25 14.41
C ARG A 79 13.05 -12.69 13.31
N SER A 80 11.83 -12.30 13.65
CA SER A 80 10.86 -11.73 12.68
C SER A 80 11.38 -10.44 12.06
N TYR A 81 12.11 -9.61 12.82
CA TYR A 81 12.78 -8.43 12.30
C TYR A 81 13.86 -8.79 11.27
N GLY A 82 14.69 -9.80 11.54
CA GLY A 82 15.72 -10.24 10.60
C GLY A 82 15.15 -10.78 9.29
N GLU A 83 14.07 -11.57 9.37
CA GLU A 83 13.32 -12.06 8.21
C GLU A 83 12.76 -10.87 7.40
N THR A 84 12.02 -9.98 8.05
CA THR A 84 11.37 -8.82 7.39
C THR A 84 12.41 -7.83 6.81
N ALA A 85 13.47 -7.52 7.55
CA ALA A 85 14.48 -6.55 7.11
C ALA A 85 15.33 -7.09 5.94
N GLY A 86 15.61 -8.39 5.92
CA GLY A 86 16.27 -9.04 4.78
C GLY A 86 15.38 -9.08 3.55
N GLU A 87 14.10 -9.45 3.71
CA GLU A 87 13.14 -9.50 2.62
C GLU A 87 12.79 -8.12 2.04
N ILE A 88 12.84 -7.04 2.83
CA ILE A 88 12.64 -5.67 2.34
C ILE A 88 13.70 -5.28 1.29
N GLU A 89 14.93 -5.76 1.43
CA GLU A 89 16.03 -5.43 0.52
C GLU A 89 15.93 -6.21 -0.81
N ASP A 90 15.42 -7.45 -0.74
CA ASP A 90 15.31 -8.34 -1.91
C ASP A 90 13.94 -8.29 -2.61
N ASP A 91 12.84 -8.05 -1.89
CA ASP A 91 11.47 -8.12 -2.44
C ASP A 91 10.43 -7.23 -1.71
N PHE A 92 10.75 -5.94 -1.64
CA PHE A 92 9.83 -4.91 -1.13
C PHE A 92 8.44 -4.95 -1.79
N HIS A 93 8.39 -5.30 -3.07
CA HIS A 93 7.16 -5.32 -3.85
C HIS A 93 6.24 -6.48 -3.45
N THR A 94 6.78 -7.64 -3.07
CA THR A 94 5.95 -8.74 -2.56
C THR A 94 5.39 -8.45 -1.17
N LEU A 95 6.17 -7.83 -0.28
CA LEU A 95 5.72 -7.59 1.10
C LEU A 95 4.72 -6.44 1.24
N PHE A 96 4.97 -5.32 0.58
CA PHE A 96 4.19 -4.09 0.76
C PHE A 96 3.60 -3.53 -0.54
N GLY A 97 3.95 -4.11 -1.70
CA GLY A 97 3.46 -3.67 -3.00
C GLY A 97 1.97 -3.94 -3.20
N GLU A 98 1.41 -4.98 -2.59
CA GLU A 98 -0.04 -5.23 -2.65
C GLU A 98 -0.83 -4.10 -1.97
N ALA A 99 -0.40 -3.69 -0.76
CA ALA A 99 -1.01 -2.58 -0.04
C ALA A 99 -0.91 -1.26 -0.84
N PHE A 100 0.23 -1.03 -1.49
CA PHE A 100 0.41 0.10 -2.41
C PHE A 100 -0.57 0.05 -3.57
N LEU A 101 -0.58 -1.05 -4.34
CA LEU A 101 -1.37 -1.19 -5.57
C LEU A 101 -2.85 -1.05 -5.28
N HIS A 102 -3.33 -1.69 -4.22
CA HIS A 102 -4.72 -1.61 -3.81
C HIS A 102 -5.13 -0.17 -3.49
N ALA A 103 -4.35 0.55 -2.67
CA ALA A 103 -4.66 1.93 -2.31
C ALA A 103 -4.48 2.91 -3.48
N TYR A 104 -3.49 2.68 -4.35
CA TYR A 104 -3.26 3.44 -5.58
C TYR A 104 -4.46 3.32 -6.52
N ASP A 105 -4.87 2.11 -6.86
CA ASP A 105 -5.96 1.86 -7.81
C ASP A 105 -7.29 2.39 -7.29
N MET A 106 -7.57 2.22 -6.00
CA MET A 106 -8.76 2.79 -5.37
C MET A 106 -8.81 4.31 -5.51
N GLU A 107 -7.71 5.01 -5.18
CA GLU A 107 -7.65 6.47 -5.23
C GLU A 107 -7.71 7.00 -6.65
N VAL A 108 -7.00 6.36 -7.59
CA VAL A 108 -7.02 6.71 -9.02
C VAL A 108 -8.42 6.58 -9.59
N ASN A 109 -9.08 5.44 -9.35
CA ASN A 109 -10.43 5.21 -9.86
C ASN A 109 -11.43 6.18 -9.25
N GLN A 110 -11.40 6.37 -7.92
CA GLN A 110 -12.27 7.33 -7.24
C GLN A 110 -12.10 8.76 -7.78
N TYR A 111 -10.85 9.20 -7.97
CA TYR A 111 -10.59 10.53 -8.50
C TYR A 111 -11.09 10.67 -9.94
N LYS A 112 -10.80 9.70 -10.82
CA LYS A 112 -11.28 9.71 -12.20
C LYS A 112 -12.82 9.73 -12.27
N ASP A 113 -13.50 8.89 -11.48
CA ASP A 113 -14.96 8.85 -11.39
C ASP A 113 -15.55 10.20 -10.96
N SER A 114 -14.89 10.90 -10.04
CA SER A 114 -15.29 12.25 -9.60
C SER A 114 -15.20 13.30 -10.70
N GLN A 115 -14.28 13.13 -11.65
CA GLN A 115 -14.11 14.04 -12.79
C GLN A 115 -15.12 13.73 -13.90
N SER A 116 -15.45 12.46 -14.15
CA SER A 116 -16.47 12.06 -15.13
C SER A 116 -17.86 12.61 -14.76
N GLY A 117 -18.22 12.55 -13.47
CA GLY A 117 -19.51 13.08 -12.98
C GLY A 117 -19.65 14.61 -13.05
N SER A 118 -18.55 15.33 -13.31
CA SER A 118 -18.55 16.78 -13.54
C SER A 118 -18.84 17.18 -14.99
N GLU A 119 -18.78 16.23 -15.94
CA GLU A 119 -19.05 16.48 -17.36
C GLU A 119 -20.54 16.44 -17.73
N ASP A 120 -21.38 15.80 -16.92
CA ASP A 120 -22.83 15.64 -17.16
C ASP A 120 -23.70 16.75 -16.52
N LYS A 121 -23.08 17.84 -16.03
CA LYS A 121 -23.76 19.04 -15.50
C LYS A 121 -23.33 20.29 -16.24
#